data_AF-A0A060SDY9-F1
#
_entry.id   AF-A0A060SDY9-F1
#
_cell.length_a   1.000
_cell.length_b   1.000
_cell.length_c   1.000
_cell.angle_alpha   90.00
_cell.angle_beta   90.00
_cell.angle_gamma   90.00
#
_symmetry.space_group_name_H-M   'P 1'
#
loop_
_entity.id
_entity.type
_entity.pdbx_description
1 polymer ?
#
loop_
_entity_poly.entity_id
_entity_poly.type
_entity_poly.pdbx_seq_one_letter_code
_entity_poly.pdbx_strand_id
1 'polypeptide(L)'
;MQLISSSSLLALAFAFIATRSPLACMAASPSPQNVTVDDTLGSPDGSVHVVYSPSDAWNTGQNCTSCAVKTVDKNETLNGTWHEATYDVQHQQQITATLVFNGTAVYAYGIVPHTDSNATSSIYLSFILDNAEVGAFVRTPAGNGTTEYNVPLYSKDGLSAGTHNLTVLVGNAAFDGSQSVALLDYFVYTHDNSSGSSSAVALAPDLPSIVSVYALLWAVPLVGLLLGA
;
A
#
# COMPACT_ATOMS: atom_id res chain seq x y z
N MET A 1 21.03 89.88 -21.63
CA MET A 1 21.74 88.84 -22.38
C MET A 1 22.27 87.84 -21.37
N GLN A 2 21.66 86.63 -21.34
CA GLN A 2 22.22 85.35 -20.85
C GLN A 2 22.70 85.27 -19.36
N LEU A 3 22.64 84.18 -18.60
CA LEU A 3 22.12 82.81 -18.72
C LEU A 3 22.07 82.24 -17.29
N ILE A 4 20.94 81.60 -16.97
CA ILE A 4 20.76 80.31 -16.25
C ILE A 4 21.97 79.75 -15.47
N SER A 5 21.76 79.40 -14.20
CA SER A 5 22.47 78.30 -13.53
C SER A 5 21.47 77.50 -12.70
N SER A 6 21.07 76.36 -13.27
CA SER A 6 20.09 75.42 -12.73
C SER A 6 20.73 74.31 -11.90
N SER A 7 20.03 74.02 -10.81
CA SER A 7 20.16 72.96 -9.80
C SER A 7 20.29 71.55 -10.37
N SER A 8 20.96 70.66 -9.64
CA SER A 8 20.74 69.20 -9.72
C SER A 8 21.30 68.50 -8.46
N LEU A 9 20.50 68.35 -7.40
CA LEU A 9 20.76 67.38 -6.33
C LEU A 9 19.86 66.17 -6.58
N LEU A 10 20.48 65.05 -6.98
CA LEU A 10 19.82 63.78 -7.24
C LEU A 10 19.64 63.05 -5.90
N ALA A 11 18.42 62.96 -5.39
CA ALA A 11 18.11 62.12 -4.23
C ALA A 11 17.67 60.73 -4.71
N LEU A 12 18.51 59.72 -4.53
CA LEU A 12 18.16 58.32 -4.76
C LEU A 12 17.35 57.80 -3.56
N ALA A 13 16.08 57.47 -3.77
CA ALA A 13 15.27 56.72 -2.82
C ALA A 13 15.40 55.21 -3.12
N PHE A 14 16.03 54.46 -2.20
CA PHE A 14 16.06 52.99 -2.26
C PHE A 14 14.79 52.43 -1.62
N ALA A 15 13.89 51.88 -2.44
CA ALA A 15 12.76 51.10 -1.96
C ALA A 15 13.20 49.65 -1.69
N PHE A 16 13.24 49.25 -0.42
CA PHE A 16 13.43 47.84 -0.03
C PHE A 16 12.13 47.07 -0.27
N ILE A 17 12.07 46.33 -1.38
CA ILE A 17 10.99 45.38 -1.64
C ILE A 17 11.30 44.09 -0.87
N ALA A 18 10.60 43.88 0.24
CA ALA A 18 10.65 42.61 0.98
C ALA A 18 9.89 41.54 0.20
N THR A 19 10.58 40.79 -0.66
CA THR A 19 10.00 39.63 -1.35
C THR A 19 9.82 38.50 -0.35
N ARG A 20 8.57 38.24 0.07
CA ARG A 20 8.22 37.03 0.81
C ARG A 20 8.34 35.84 -0.14
N SER A 21 9.44 35.09 -0.04
CA SER A 21 9.54 33.78 -0.69
C SER A 21 8.46 32.87 -0.12
N PRO A 22 7.57 32.29 -0.94
CA PRO A 22 6.64 31.30 -0.46
C PRO A 22 7.44 30.07 -0.02
N LEU A 23 7.30 29.66 1.25
CA LEU A 23 7.74 28.35 1.68
C LEU A 23 6.95 27.33 0.86
N ALA A 24 7.61 26.70 -0.12
CA ALA A 24 7.07 25.52 -0.78
C ALA A 24 6.99 24.42 0.29
N CYS A 25 5.78 24.10 0.73
CA CYS A 25 5.52 22.93 1.56
C CYS A 25 5.75 21.71 0.67
N MET A 26 6.91 21.05 0.78
CA MET A 26 7.13 19.79 0.08
C MET A 26 6.19 18.76 0.68
N ALA A 27 5.11 18.43 -0.02
CA ALA A 27 4.27 17.31 0.34
C ALA A 27 5.12 16.05 0.20
N ALA A 28 5.39 15.36 1.32
CA ALA A 28 6.04 14.06 1.29
C ALA A 28 5.12 13.10 0.53
N SER A 29 5.60 12.56 -0.59
CA SER A 29 4.90 11.49 -1.28
C SER A 29 4.84 10.27 -0.36
N PRO A 30 3.69 9.58 -0.28
CA PRO A 30 3.59 8.32 0.44
C PRO A 30 4.70 7.38 0.00
N SER A 31 5.42 6.81 0.97
CA SER A 31 6.34 5.71 0.66
C SER A 31 5.53 4.42 0.67
N PRO A 32 5.65 3.57 -0.36
CA PRO A 32 5.06 2.24 -0.35
C PRO A 32 5.60 1.45 0.84
N GLN A 33 4.72 0.82 1.62
CA GLN A 33 5.08 -0.01 2.77
C GLN A 33 4.67 -1.46 2.55
N ASN A 34 5.57 -2.38 2.84
CA ASN A 34 5.26 -3.81 2.81
C ASN A 34 4.62 -4.24 4.11
N VAL A 35 3.51 -4.97 4.00
CA VAL A 35 2.80 -5.59 5.11
C VAL A 35 2.87 -7.10 4.91
N THR A 36 3.50 -7.79 5.86
CA THR A 36 3.53 -9.26 5.91
C THR A 36 2.22 -9.77 6.52
N VAL A 37 1.62 -10.78 5.90
CA VAL A 37 0.43 -11.48 6.38
C VAL A 37 0.84 -12.93 6.59
N ASP A 38 0.95 -13.30 7.86
CA ASP A 38 1.19 -14.68 8.25
C ASP A 38 -0.01 -15.55 7.84
N ASP A 39 0.27 -16.75 7.33
CA ASP A 39 -0.76 -17.67 6.82
C ASP A 39 -1.80 -18.07 7.90
N THR A 40 -1.40 -18.03 9.18
CA THR A 40 -2.17 -18.47 10.33
C THR A 40 -2.60 -17.30 11.21
N LEU A 41 -1.69 -16.37 11.47
CA LEU A 41 -1.87 -15.25 12.40
C LEU A 41 -2.39 -13.97 11.72
N GLY A 42 -2.34 -13.89 10.40
CA GLY A 42 -2.75 -12.71 9.63
C GLY A 42 -1.73 -11.57 9.68
N SER A 43 -2.19 -10.36 9.35
CA SER A 43 -1.37 -9.14 9.40
C SER A 43 -1.13 -8.70 10.86
N PRO A 44 -0.08 -7.90 11.13
CA PRO A 44 0.22 -7.41 12.49
C PRO A 44 -0.90 -6.63 13.17
N ASP A 45 -1.77 -5.97 12.39
CA ASP A 45 -2.93 -5.22 12.88
C ASP A 45 -4.22 -6.07 12.93
N GLY A 46 -4.17 -7.33 12.48
CA GLY A 46 -5.29 -8.27 12.43
C GLY A 46 -6.35 -7.96 11.37
N SER A 47 -6.12 -6.98 10.48
CA SER A 47 -7.11 -6.56 9.48
C SER A 47 -7.17 -7.47 8.24
N VAL A 48 -6.07 -8.14 7.91
CA VAL A 48 -5.95 -9.00 6.74
C VAL A 48 -5.60 -10.42 7.20
N HIS A 49 -6.33 -11.42 6.69
CA HIS A 49 -6.12 -12.83 6.95
C HIS A 49 -6.34 -13.65 5.69
N VAL A 50 -5.73 -14.84 5.65
CA VAL A 50 -5.95 -15.80 4.56
C VAL A 50 -7.25 -16.54 4.80
N VAL A 51 -8.06 -16.67 3.75
CA VAL A 51 -9.30 -17.46 3.75
C VAL A 51 -9.05 -18.77 3.03
N TYR A 52 -9.13 -19.87 3.78
CA TYR A 52 -8.97 -21.24 3.28
C TYR A 52 -10.31 -21.87 2.93
N SER A 53 -10.40 -22.51 1.76
CA SER A 53 -11.61 -23.20 1.31
C SER A 53 -11.32 -24.46 0.50
N PRO A 54 -12.08 -25.56 0.71
CA PRO A 54 -12.90 -25.78 1.89
C PRO A 54 -11.98 -25.91 3.12
N SER A 55 -12.42 -25.45 4.29
CA SER A 55 -11.54 -25.34 5.46
C SER A 55 -10.96 -26.67 5.94
N ASP A 56 -11.68 -27.77 5.72
CA ASP A 56 -11.28 -29.13 6.07
C ASP A 56 -10.26 -29.75 5.10
N ALA A 57 -10.01 -29.14 3.94
CA ALA A 57 -8.93 -29.54 3.04
C ALA A 57 -7.56 -28.96 3.43
N TRP A 58 -7.55 -27.99 4.36
CA TRP A 58 -6.33 -27.31 4.83
C TRP A 58 -6.00 -27.74 6.25
N ASN A 59 -4.81 -28.29 6.42
CA ASN A 59 -4.28 -28.70 7.71
C ASN A 59 -3.30 -27.64 8.23
N THR A 60 -3.43 -27.27 9.50
CA THR A 60 -2.43 -26.50 10.24
C THR A 60 -1.20 -27.37 10.47
N GLY A 61 -0.10 -27.10 9.74
CA GLY A 61 1.02 -28.03 9.58
C GLY A 61 1.88 -28.28 10.84
N GLN A 62 1.91 -27.32 11.76
CA GLN A 62 2.74 -27.23 12.97
C GLN A 62 2.69 -28.47 13.86
N ASN A 63 1.54 -29.15 13.91
CA ASN A 63 1.34 -30.37 14.70
C ASN A 63 0.57 -31.45 13.90
N CYS A 64 0.70 -31.41 12.58
CA CYS A 64 -0.15 -32.20 11.70
C CYS A 64 0.37 -33.64 11.56
N THR A 65 -0.35 -34.59 12.15
CA THR A 65 -0.02 -36.03 12.04
C THR A 65 -0.51 -36.66 10.74
N SER A 66 -1.51 -36.08 10.07
CA SER A 66 -2.08 -36.55 8.79
C SER A 66 -1.45 -35.92 7.54
N CYS A 67 -0.69 -34.83 7.69
CA CYS A 67 -0.07 -34.10 6.57
C CYS A 67 0.86 -34.98 5.73
N ALA A 68 0.89 -34.73 4.43
CA ALA A 68 1.75 -35.42 3.47
C ALA A 68 3.24 -35.15 3.75
N VAL A 69 3.59 -33.94 4.19
CA VAL A 69 4.99 -33.54 4.38
C VAL A 69 5.31 -33.48 5.87
N LYS A 70 6.29 -34.28 6.29
CA LYS A 70 6.73 -34.40 7.69
C LYS A 70 8.07 -33.74 7.99
N THR A 71 8.74 -33.23 6.97
CA THR A 71 10.13 -32.75 7.05
C THR A 71 10.24 -31.23 7.20
N VAL A 72 9.14 -30.54 7.49
CA VAL A 72 9.14 -29.09 7.70
C VAL A 72 9.69 -28.76 9.09
N ASP A 73 10.73 -27.93 9.13
CA ASP A 73 11.25 -27.33 10.36
C ASP A 73 10.52 -26.00 10.60
N LYS A 74 9.73 -25.94 11.66
CA LYS A 74 9.01 -24.72 12.05
C LYS A 74 9.93 -23.54 12.35
N ASN A 75 11.20 -23.75 12.68
CA ASN A 75 12.09 -22.62 12.99
C ASN A 75 12.51 -21.86 11.71
N GLU A 76 12.25 -22.43 10.54
CA GLU A 76 12.54 -21.86 9.22
C GLU A 76 11.29 -21.23 8.55
N THR A 77 10.12 -21.28 9.21
CA THR A 77 8.87 -20.69 8.73
C THR A 77 8.53 -19.40 9.48
N LEU A 78 7.70 -18.53 8.88
CA LEU A 78 7.27 -17.31 9.55
C LEU A 78 6.44 -17.68 10.79
N ASN A 79 6.83 -17.14 11.95
CA ASN A 79 6.22 -17.41 13.26
C ASN A 79 6.06 -18.91 13.62
N GLY A 80 6.78 -19.80 12.94
CA GLY A 80 6.62 -21.24 13.10
C GLY A 80 5.27 -21.78 12.63
N THR A 81 4.63 -21.13 11.65
CA THR A 81 3.34 -21.53 11.10
C THR A 81 3.40 -21.86 9.61
N TRP A 82 2.45 -22.69 9.15
CA TRP A 82 2.13 -22.94 7.75
C TRP A 82 0.82 -23.73 7.64
N HIS A 83 0.16 -23.65 6.49
CA HIS A 83 -0.99 -24.48 6.13
C HIS A 83 -0.66 -25.40 4.97
N GLU A 84 -1.03 -26.67 5.11
CA GLU A 84 -0.84 -27.71 4.10
C GLU A 84 -2.18 -28.13 3.49
N ALA A 85 -2.23 -28.22 2.17
CA ALA A 85 -3.31 -28.92 1.47
C ALA A 85 -2.75 -29.93 0.47
N THR A 86 -3.50 -31.01 0.27
CA THR A 86 -3.19 -32.02 -0.75
C THR A 86 -4.36 -32.12 -1.73
N TYR A 87 -4.07 -31.96 -3.01
CA TYR A 87 -4.99 -32.21 -4.11
C TYR A 87 -4.76 -33.61 -4.69
N ASP A 88 -5.85 -34.30 -5.01
CA ASP A 88 -5.84 -35.60 -5.68
C ASP A 88 -6.79 -35.56 -6.88
N VAL A 89 -6.28 -35.90 -8.07
CA VAL A 89 -7.05 -35.93 -9.32
C VAL A 89 -8.21 -36.92 -9.30
N GLN A 90 -8.13 -37.97 -8.47
CA GLN A 90 -9.20 -38.96 -8.30
C GLN A 90 -10.34 -38.41 -7.44
N HIS A 91 -10.06 -37.40 -6.60
CA HIS A 91 -11.01 -36.75 -5.71
C HIS A 91 -10.99 -35.25 -5.97
N GLN A 92 -11.45 -34.86 -7.17
CA GLN A 92 -11.40 -33.47 -7.61
C GLN A 92 -12.22 -32.58 -6.67
N GLN A 93 -11.51 -31.72 -5.96
CA GLN A 93 -12.07 -30.66 -5.15
C GLN A 93 -11.33 -29.36 -5.43
N GLN A 94 -12.06 -28.25 -5.40
CA GLN A 94 -11.46 -26.93 -5.54
C GLN A 94 -10.90 -26.51 -4.18
N ILE A 95 -9.57 -26.51 -4.06
CA ILE A 95 -8.87 -26.14 -2.83
C ILE A 95 -8.19 -24.79 -3.06
N THR A 96 -8.56 -23.80 -2.27
CA THR A 96 -8.08 -22.42 -2.44
C THR A 96 -7.64 -21.78 -1.12
N ALA A 97 -6.62 -20.93 -1.22
CA ALA A 97 -6.25 -19.96 -0.19
C ALA A 97 -6.36 -18.56 -0.79
N THR A 98 -7.08 -17.67 -0.13
CA THR A 98 -7.45 -16.37 -0.69
C THR A 98 -7.04 -15.23 0.22
N LEU A 99 -6.35 -14.23 -0.33
CA LEU A 99 -5.94 -13.01 0.35
C LEU A 99 -6.60 -11.80 -0.32
N VAL A 100 -7.44 -11.10 0.42
CA VAL A 100 -7.98 -9.79 0.01
C VAL A 100 -7.15 -8.69 0.68
N PHE A 101 -6.58 -7.80 -0.12
CA PHE A 101 -5.68 -6.75 0.36
C PHE A 101 -5.96 -5.43 -0.37
N ASN A 102 -5.56 -4.30 0.23
CA ASN A 102 -5.60 -2.99 -0.43
C ASN A 102 -4.16 -2.51 -0.64
N GLY A 103 -3.73 -2.45 -1.90
CA GLY A 103 -2.33 -2.23 -2.21
C GLY A 103 -2.00 -2.15 -3.69
N THR A 104 -0.70 -2.16 -3.98
CA THR A 104 -0.12 -2.02 -5.33
C THR A 104 0.80 -3.18 -5.71
N ALA A 105 1.07 -4.11 -4.79
CA ALA A 105 1.81 -5.34 -5.07
C ALA A 105 1.42 -6.45 -4.09
N VAL A 106 1.62 -7.71 -4.50
CA VAL A 106 1.43 -8.90 -3.67
C VAL A 106 2.44 -10.00 -4.03
N TYR A 107 2.87 -10.72 -3.00
CA TYR A 107 3.84 -11.81 -3.07
C TYR A 107 3.33 -12.96 -2.19
N ALA A 108 3.37 -14.19 -2.71
CA ALA A 108 3.02 -15.39 -1.96
C ALA A 108 4.29 -16.22 -1.74
N TYR A 109 4.52 -16.62 -0.49
CA TYR A 109 5.68 -17.41 -0.09
C TYR A 109 5.23 -18.73 0.52
N GLY A 110 6.04 -19.75 0.30
CA GLY A 110 5.79 -21.06 0.89
C GLY A 110 7.04 -21.93 0.91
N ILE A 111 6.77 -23.21 1.11
CA ILE A 111 7.77 -24.23 1.41
C ILE A 111 7.76 -25.25 0.26
N VAL A 112 8.94 -25.57 -0.26
CA VAL A 112 9.10 -26.58 -1.32
C VAL A 112 9.86 -27.78 -0.76
N PRO A 113 9.17 -28.90 -0.48
CA PRO A 113 9.80 -30.11 0.00
C PRO A 113 10.35 -30.91 -1.19
N HIS A 114 11.53 -31.47 -1.02
CA HIS A 114 12.13 -32.42 -1.94
C HIS A 114 12.21 -33.80 -1.30
N THR A 115 11.06 -34.36 -0.94
CA THR A 115 11.01 -35.68 -0.28
C THR A 115 11.62 -36.76 -1.18
N ASP A 116 12.38 -37.66 -0.57
CA ASP A 116 12.99 -38.85 -1.16
C ASP A 116 12.04 -40.07 -1.17
N SER A 117 10.88 -39.95 -0.51
CA SER A 117 9.85 -40.99 -0.41
C SER A 117 8.68 -40.76 -1.37
N ASN A 118 7.93 -41.84 -1.68
CA ASN A 118 6.75 -41.90 -2.57
C ASN A 118 5.56 -41.01 -2.15
N ALA A 119 5.72 -40.10 -1.20
CA ALA A 119 4.70 -39.13 -0.80
C ALA A 119 4.70 -37.95 -1.78
N THR A 120 3.51 -37.45 -2.10
CA THR A 120 3.33 -36.32 -3.02
C THR A 120 4.00 -35.06 -2.50
N SER A 121 5.14 -34.73 -3.09
CA SER A 121 5.86 -33.46 -2.91
C SER A 121 5.87 -32.61 -4.18
N SER A 122 5.16 -33.04 -5.23
CA SER A 122 4.94 -32.19 -6.39
C SER A 122 3.99 -31.06 -6.01
N ILE A 123 4.33 -29.84 -6.43
CA ILE A 123 3.55 -28.63 -6.21
C ILE A 123 3.08 -28.13 -7.56
N TYR A 124 1.77 -28.05 -7.72
CA TYR A 124 1.07 -27.47 -8.86
C TYR A 124 0.08 -26.43 -8.32
N LEU A 125 0.42 -25.16 -8.48
CA LEU A 125 -0.43 -24.04 -8.05
C LEU A 125 -0.78 -23.20 -9.26
N SER A 126 -2.02 -22.69 -9.28
CA SER A 126 -2.43 -21.64 -10.20
C SER A 126 -2.82 -20.41 -9.39
N PHE A 127 -2.60 -19.22 -9.95
CA PHE A 127 -2.86 -17.95 -9.27
C PHE A 127 -3.92 -17.17 -10.03
N ILE A 128 -4.92 -16.73 -9.31
CA ILE A 128 -6.02 -15.91 -9.82
C ILE A 128 -5.94 -14.56 -9.10
N LEU A 129 -5.81 -13.48 -9.87
CA LEU A 129 -5.82 -12.11 -9.35
C LEU A 129 -7.02 -11.38 -9.97
N ASP A 130 -7.90 -10.86 -9.13
CA ASP A 130 -9.12 -10.12 -9.53
C ASP A 130 -9.97 -10.86 -10.58
N ASN A 131 -10.14 -12.17 -10.38
CA ASN A 131 -10.88 -13.10 -11.25
C ASN A 131 -10.21 -13.44 -12.59
N ALA A 132 -8.94 -13.08 -12.78
CA ALA A 132 -8.15 -13.50 -13.94
C ALA A 132 -7.04 -14.45 -13.51
N GLU A 133 -6.86 -15.56 -14.22
CA GLU A 133 -5.67 -16.40 -14.05
C GLU A 133 -4.43 -15.65 -14.54
N VAL A 134 -3.43 -15.51 -13.66
CA VAL A 134 -2.26 -14.65 -13.86
C VAL A 134 -0.94 -15.40 -13.81
N GLY A 135 -0.96 -16.70 -13.51
CA GLY A 135 0.23 -17.53 -13.55
C GLY A 135 0.05 -18.87 -12.86
N ALA A 136 1.12 -19.66 -12.89
CA ALA A 136 1.20 -20.94 -12.21
C ALA A 136 2.59 -21.14 -11.62
N PHE A 137 2.67 -21.95 -10.56
CA PHE A 137 3.92 -22.41 -9.97
C PHE A 137 3.95 -23.93 -10.03
N VAL A 138 4.99 -24.47 -10.64
CA VAL A 138 5.17 -25.91 -10.80
C VAL A 138 6.54 -26.32 -10.27
N ARG A 139 6.54 -27.21 -9.28
CA ARG A 139 7.74 -27.88 -8.82
C ARG A 139 7.54 -29.37 -8.67
N THR A 140 8.50 -30.10 -9.18
CA THR A 140 8.64 -31.54 -8.96
C THR A 140 9.80 -31.80 -8.00
N PRO A 141 9.73 -32.85 -7.18
CA PRO A 141 10.73 -33.12 -6.15
C PRO A 141 12.07 -33.51 -6.78
N ALA A 142 13.19 -33.02 -6.25
CA ALA A 142 14.51 -33.47 -6.62
C ALA A 142 14.89 -34.84 -6.00
N GLY A 143 14.12 -35.31 -5.01
CA GLY A 143 14.34 -36.60 -4.34
C GLY A 143 15.55 -36.66 -3.42
N ASN A 144 16.08 -35.52 -2.98
CA ASN A 144 17.30 -35.42 -2.17
C ASN A 144 17.04 -35.26 -0.65
N GLY A 145 15.77 -35.26 -0.22
CA GLY A 145 15.36 -35.15 1.18
C GLY A 145 15.43 -33.73 1.77
N THR A 146 15.75 -32.71 0.98
CA THR A 146 15.86 -31.31 1.47
C THR A 146 14.52 -30.58 1.46
N THR A 147 14.42 -29.48 2.20
CA THR A 147 13.27 -28.57 2.18
C THR A 147 13.76 -27.16 1.91
N GLU A 148 13.17 -26.47 0.93
CA GLU A 148 13.40 -25.05 0.67
C GLU A 148 12.32 -24.22 1.38
N TYR A 149 12.73 -23.14 2.04
CA TYR A 149 11.86 -22.22 2.78
C TYR A 149 11.90 -20.83 2.14
N ASN A 150 10.92 -19.98 2.45
CA ASN A 150 10.82 -18.62 1.91
C ASN A 150 10.85 -18.60 0.37
N VAL A 151 10.27 -19.62 -0.27
CA VAL A 151 10.26 -19.73 -1.72
C VAL A 151 9.17 -18.80 -2.28
N PRO A 152 9.50 -17.85 -3.18
CA PRO A 152 8.49 -17.05 -3.85
C PRO A 152 7.70 -17.92 -4.82
N LEU A 153 6.44 -18.18 -4.49
CA LEU A 153 5.53 -18.97 -5.31
C LEU A 153 4.87 -18.11 -6.38
N TYR A 154 4.57 -16.86 -6.02
CA TYR A 154 3.99 -15.86 -6.92
C TYR A 154 4.41 -14.46 -6.49
N SER A 155 4.50 -13.56 -7.47
CA SER A 155 4.83 -12.16 -7.25
C SER A 155 4.17 -11.30 -8.31
N LYS A 156 3.59 -10.18 -7.90
CA LYS A 156 3.02 -9.19 -8.80
C LYS A 156 3.16 -7.80 -8.20
N ASP A 157 3.80 -6.91 -8.93
CA ASP A 157 3.86 -5.48 -8.64
C ASP A 157 3.09 -4.67 -9.71
N GLY A 158 3.08 -3.35 -9.54
CA GLY A 158 2.49 -2.43 -10.51
C GLY A 158 0.97 -2.57 -10.63
N LEU A 159 0.30 -3.05 -9.58
CA LEU A 159 -1.16 -3.02 -9.51
C LEU A 159 -1.63 -1.58 -9.30
N SER A 160 -2.80 -1.27 -9.84
CA SER A 160 -3.47 0.00 -9.55
C SER A 160 -3.76 0.08 -8.06
N ALA A 161 -3.54 1.22 -7.41
CA ALA A 161 -3.90 1.35 -5.99
C ALA A 161 -5.39 1.03 -5.77
N GLY A 162 -5.67 0.06 -4.89
CA GLY A 162 -7.03 -0.35 -4.58
C GLY A 162 -7.11 -1.73 -3.93
N THR A 163 -8.34 -2.20 -3.74
CA THR A 163 -8.61 -3.53 -3.23
C THR A 163 -8.42 -4.57 -4.33
N HIS A 164 -7.61 -5.58 -4.03
CA HIS A 164 -7.31 -6.72 -4.88
C HIS A 164 -7.60 -8.03 -4.15
N ASN A 165 -7.80 -9.08 -4.93
CA ASN A 165 -7.96 -10.43 -4.41
C ASN A 165 -7.01 -11.40 -5.12
N LEU A 166 -6.04 -11.95 -4.37
CA LEU A 166 -5.19 -13.04 -4.83
C LEU A 166 -5.71 -14.37 -4.28
N THR A 167 -6.10 -15.27 -5.18
CA THR A 167 -6.45 -16.65 -4.87
C THR A 167 -5.37 -17.60 -5.38
N VAL A 168 -4.81 -18.40 -4.47
CA VAL A 168 -3.99 -19.58 -4.78
C VAL A 168 -4.93 -20.77 -4.95
N LEU A 169 -4.87 -21.42 -6.11
CA LEU A 169 -5.59 -22.66 -6.40
C LEU A 169 -4.61 -23.83 -6.35
N VAL A 170 -4.91 -24.83 -5.50
CA VAL A 170 -4.07 -26.02 -5.32
C VAL A 170 -4.50 -27.11 -6.29
N GLY A 171 -3.51 -27.69 -6.97
CA GLY A 171 -3.73 -28.59 -8.08
C GLY A 171 -4.07 -27.83 -9.37
N ASN A 172 -3.85 -28.49 -10.49
CA ASN A 172 -4.31 -28.01 -11.78
C ASN A 172 -4.44 -29.21 -12.74
N ALA A 173 -5.65 -29.41 -13.25
CA ALA A 173 -6.02 -30.56 -14.09
C ALA A 173 -5.33 -30.55 -15.47
N ALA A 174 -4.70 -29.44 -15.86
CA ALA A 174 -3.90 -29.34 -17.07
C ALA A 174 -2.49 -29.95 -16.91
N PHE A 175 -2.07 -30.28 -15.68
CA PHE A 175 -0.85 -31.04 -15.46
C PHE A 175 -1.21 -32.52 -15.30
N ASP A 176 -0.50 -33.41 -15.99
CA ASP A 176 -0.63 -34.88 -15.90
C ASP A 176 -0.28 -35.45 -14.50
N GLY A 177 -0.09 -34.59 -13.50
CA GLY A 177 0.23 -34.96 -12.13
C GLY A 177 -1.02 -35.38 -11.36
N SER A 178 -1.06 -36.64 -10.93
CA SER A 178 -2.20 -37.19 -10.18
C SER A 178 -2.43 -36.52 -8.82
N GLN A 179 -1.41 -35.89 -8.23
CA GLN A 179 -1.48 -35.29 -6.90
C GLN A 179 -0.60 -34.04 -6.80
N SER A 180 -1.03 -33.08 -5.98
CA SER A 180 -0.28 -31.85 -5.66
C SER A 180 -0.30 -31.60 -4.16
N VAL A 181 0.76 -31.04 -3.61
CA VAL A 181 0.76 -30.44 -2.27
C VAL A 181 0.90 -28.92 -2.36
N ALA A 182 0.37 -28.20 -1.38
CA ALA A 182 0.63 -26.80 -1.13
C ALA A 182 1.09 -26.65 0.31
N LEU A 183 2.16 -25.89 0.55
CA LEU A 183 2.63 -25.51 1.88
C LEU A 183 2.80 -23.99 1.89
N LEU A 184 1.77 -23.28 2.37
CA LEU A 184 1.75 -21.81 2.39
C LEU A 184 2.24 -21.31 3.75
N ASP A 185 3.16 -20.35 3.72
CA ASP A 185 3.85 -19.82 4.92
C ASP A 185 3.44 -18.37 5.19
N TYR A 186 3.50 -17.50 4.18
CA TYR A 186 3.01 -16.12 4.33
C TYR A 186 2.80 -15.42 2.99
N PHE A 187 2.15 -14.26 3.07
CA PHE A 187 2.04 -13.31 1.99
C PHE A 187 2.69 -11.99 2.37
N VAL A 188 3.05 -11.20 1.37
CA VAL A 188 3.42 -9.79 1.55
C VAL A 188 2.62 -8.97 0.55
N TYR A 189 2.01 -7.88 0.99
CA TYR A 189 1.45 -6.89 0.07
C TYR A 189 2.06 -5.51 0.32
N THR A 190 2.08 -4.68 -0.71
CA THR A 190 2.56 -3.30 -0.62
C THR A 190 1.38 -2.34 -0.59
N HIS A 191 1.31 -1.47 0.40
CA HIS A 191 0.29 -0.42 0.52
C HIS A 191 0.92 0.97 0.42
N ASP A 192 0.28 1.86 -0.33
CA ASP A 192 0.67 3.27 -0.41
C ASP A 192 -0.01 4.04 0.72
N ASN A 193 0.75 4.46 1.72
CA ASN A 193 0.19 5.17 2.87
C ASN A 193 -0.12 6.64 2.50
N SER A 194 -1.13 6.87 1.65
CA SER A 194 -1.58 8.21 1.25
C SER A 194 -2.39 8.95 2.32
N SER A 195 -2.05 8.72 3.59
CA SER A 195 -2.60 9.42 4.75
C SER A 195 -1.77 10.67 5.07
N GLY A 196 -1.37 11.41 4.03
CA GLY A 196 -1.23 12.85 4.14
C GLY A 196 -2.63 13.43 4.02
N SER A 197 -3.38 13.53 5.13
CA SER A 197 -4.45 14.51 5.22
C SER A 197 -3.79 15.87 4.99
N SER A 198 -3.71 16.30 3.74
CA SER A 198 -3.60 17.70 3.38
C SER A 198 -4.88 18.34 3.91
N SER A 199 -4.90 18.65 5.20
CA SER A 199 -5.65 19.80 5.69
C SER A 199 -5.06 20.98 4.93
N ALA A 200 -5.58 21.20 3.73
CA ALA A 200 -5.53 22.50 3.10
C ALA A 200 -6.28 23.39 4.09
N VAL A 201 -5.54 24.00 5.01
CA VAL A 201 -6.03 25.14 5.77
C VAL A 201 -6.28 26.18 4.70
N ALA A 202 -7.53 26.26 4.26
CA ALA A 202 -7.99 27.35 3.43
C ALA A 202 -7.72 28.62 4.26
N LEU A 203 -6.62 29.31 3.96
CA LEU A 203 -6.39 30.66 4.44
C LEU A 203 -7.48 31.51 3.80
N ALA A 204 -8.62 31.62 4.48
CA ALA A 204 -9.58 32.67 4.20
C ALA A 204 -8.82 34.00 4.30
N PRO A 205 -8.90 34.90 3.30
CA PRO A 205 -8.45 36.26 3.49
C PRO A 205 -9.42 36.93 4.46
N ASP A 206 -9.09 36.92 5.75
CA ASP A 206 -9.68 37.83 6.72
C ASP A 206 -9.29 39.25 6.31
N LEU A 207 -10.22 39.96 5.67
CA LEU A 207 -10.12 41.40 5.52
C LEU A 207 -10.27 42.02 6.92
N PRO A 208 -9.27 42.77 7.43
CA PRO A 208 -9.49 43.59 8.61
C PRO A 208 -10.43 44.73 8.23
N SER A 209 -11.70 44.61 8.62
CA SER A 209 -12.58 45.76 8.72
C SER A 209 -12.21 46.49 10.00
N ILE A 210 -11.42 47.57 9.94
CA ILE A 210 -11.35 48.61 10.99
C ILE A 210 -10.79 49.91 10.37
N VAL A 211 -11.67 50.90 10.12
CA VAL A 211 -11.96 52.10 10.96
C VAL A 211 -10.93 53.21 10.74
N SER A 212 -11.38 54.42 10.40
CA SER A 212 -11.05 55.60 11.22
C SER A 212 -11.87 56.83 10.81
N VAL A 213 -12.66 57.29 11.78
CA VAL A 213 -13.28 58.60 11.85
C VAL A 213 -12.16 59.65 11.92
N TYR A 214 -12.08 60.54 10.95
CA TYR A 214 -11.39 61.81 11.12
C TYR A 214 -12.41 62.94 11.04
N ALA A 215 -12.90 63.34 12.21
CA ALA A 215 -13.44 64.66 12.43
C ALA A 215 -12.32 65.68 12.24
N LEU A 216 -12.40 66.50 11.19
CA LEU A 216 -11.63 67.73 11.09
C LEU A 216 -12.59 68.86 10.72
N LEU A 217 -12.91 69.61 11.77
CA LEU A 217 -13.52 70.93 11.77
C LEU A 217 -12.83 71.82 10.73
N TRP A 218 -13.58 72.30 9.75
CA TRP A 218 -13.23 73.53 9.06
C TRP A 218 -14.32 74.56 9.41
N ALA A 219 -13.89 75.57 10.17
CA ALA A 219 -14.63 76.78 10.40
C ALA A 219 -14.82 77.50 9.06
N VAL A 220 -16.08 77.77 8.69
CA VAL A 220 -16.40 78.73 7.63
C VAL A 220 -16.72 80.07 8.30
N PRO A 221 -16.08 81.17 7.89
CA PRO A 221 -16.32 82.47 8.50
C PRO A 221 -17.63 83.11 8.04
N LEU A 222 -18.13 83.90 8.98
CA LEU A 222 -19.24 84.83 8.96
C LEU A 222 -19.23 85.80 7.76
N VAL A 223 -20.28 85.77 6.94
CA VAL A 223 -20.84 86.89 6.14
C VAL A 223 -22.33 86.55 6.03
N GLY A 224 -23.32 87.28 6.53
CA GLY A 224 -23.49 88.72 6.62
C GLY A 224 -24.64 89.11 5.67
N LEU A 225 -25.69 89.69 6.24
CA LEU A 225 -26.62 90.66 5.63
C LEU A 225 -27.94 90.19 4.93
N LEU A 226 -29.04 90.45 5.64
CA LEU A 226 -30.24 91.26 5.28
C LEU A 226 -31.31 90.80 4.26
N LEU A 227 -32.56 91.09 4.70
CA LEU A 227 -33.83 91.37 3.99
C LEU A 227 -34.66 90.13 3.60
N GLY A 228 -35.98 90.07 3.84
CA GLY A 228 -36.93 91.05 4.34
C GLY A 228 -38.37 90.55 4.13
N ALA A 229 -39.31 91.22 4.82
CA ALA A 229 -40.78 91.16 4.74
C ALA A 229 -41.46 89.88 5.27
#